data_AF-A0A231GXD4-F1
#
_entry.id   AF-A0A231GXD4-F1
#
_cell.length_a   1.000
_cell.length_b   1.000
_cell.length_c   1.000
_cell.angle_alpha   90.00
_cell.angle_beta   90.00
_cell.angle_gamma   90.00
#
_symmetry.space_group_name_H-M   'P 1'
#
loop_
_entity.id
_entity.type
_entity.pdbx_description
1 polymer ?
#
loop_
_entity_poly.entity_id
_entity_poly.type
_entity_poly.pdbx_seq_one_letter_code
_entity_poly.pdbx_strand_id
1 'polypeptide(L)'
;MKQLPRSVSAMQAARWCPSEGHVHLRIWLADVALDYTATAEAARNIIMDWARRRWCTIELVLTTVERCELMPRLPYERLFLGP
;
A
#
# COMPACT_ATOMS: atom_id res chain seq x y z
N MET A 1 8.94 20.74 -12.79
CA MET A 1 7.92 19.71 -13.07
C MET A 1 8.22 18.51 -12.19
N LYS A 2 7.42 18.28 -11.14
CA LYS A 2 7.62 17.16 -10.21
C LYS A 2 7.39 15.87 -10.98
N GLN A 3 8.39 14.98 -11.03
CA GLN A 3 8.19 13.62 -11.51
C GLN A 3 7.10 12.97 -10.66
N LEU A 4 5.94 12.70 -11.24
CA LEU A 4 5.00 11.76 -10.67
C LEU A 4 5.67 10.37 -10.74
N PRO A 5 5.86 9.65 -9.61
CA PRO A 5 6.13 8.24 -9.72
C PRO A 5 4.92 7.62 -10.44
N ARG A 6 5.22 6.87 -11.49
CA ARG A 6 4.25 6.16 -12.34
C ARG A 6 3.20 5.52 -11.44
N SER A 7 1.95 6.00 -11.50
CA SER A 7 0.82 5.37 -10.82
C SER A 7 0.71 3.94 -11.32
N VAL A 8 1.24 3.00 -10.54
CA VAL A 8 1.14 1.58 -10.83
C VAL A 8 -0.30 1.18 -10.50
N SER A 9 -1.03 0.67 -11.50
CA SER A 9 -2.40 0.19 -11.29
C SER A 9 -2.42 -0.82 -10.12
N ALA A 10 -3.46 -0.85 -9.29
CA ALA A 10 -3.59 -1.75 -8.15
C ALA A 10 -3.22 -3.22 -8.48
N MET A 11 -3.60 -3.71 -9.66
CA MET A 11 -3.23 -5.05 -10.15
C MET A 11 -1.72 -5.23 -10.41
N GLN A 12 -1.03 -4.18 -10.85
CA GLN A 12 0.41 -4.19 -11.06
C GLN A 12 1.16 -4.01 -9.72
N ALA A 13 0.60 -3.23 -8.79
CA ALA A 13 1.16 -3.02 -7.45
C ALA A 13 1.16 -4.32 -6.64
N ALA A 14 0.07 -5.11 -6.71
CA ALA A 14 0.00 -6.43 -6.08
C ALA A 14 1.03 -7.43 -6.66
N ARG A 15 1.42 -7.29 -7.94
CA ARG A 15 2.45 -8.13 -8.58
C ARG A 15 3.88 -7.75 -8.16
N TRP A 16 4.07 -6.52 -7.68
CA TRP A 16 5.38 -6.00 -7.28
C TRP A 16 5.56 -5.91 -5.77
N CYS A 17 4.54 -6.29 -4.99
CA CYS A 17 4.66 -6.38 -3.56
C CYS A 17 5.69 -7.48 -3.23
N PRO A 18 6.74 -7.19 -2.44
CA PRO A 18 7.67 -8.22 -1.97
C PRO A 18 6.90 -9.33 -1.25
N SER A 19 7.42 -10.57 -1.23
CA SER A 19 6.74 -11.69 -0.58
C SER A 19 6.76 -11.61 0.95
N GLU A 20 7.70 -10.84 1.52
CA GLU A 20 7.91 -10.72 2.97
C GLU A 20 8.32 -9.28 3.35
N GLY A 21 8.26 -8.98 4.65
CA GLY A 21 8.70 -7.70 5.21
C GLY A 21 7.61 -6.63 5.27
N HIS A 22 8.04 -5.39 5.52
CA HIS A 22 7.15 -4.24 5.61
C HIS A 22 7.28 -3.33 4.39
N VAL A 23 6.15 -2.87 3.90
CA VAL A 23 6.02 -2.03 2.70
C VAL A 23 5.33 -0.73 3.03
N HIS A 24 5.64 0.30 2.25
CA HIS A 24 4.97 1.59 2.32
C HIS A 24 3.73 1.56 1.42
N LEU A 25 2.59 1.71 2.06
CA LEU A 25 1.29 1.90 1.43
C LEU A 25 0.87 3.37 1.50
N ARG A 26 0.52 3.94 0.35
CA ARG A 26 -0.10 5.27 0.25
C ARG A 26 -1.55 5.13 -0.18
N ILE A 27 -2.46 5.69 0.61
CA ILE A 27 -3.90 5.68 0.33
C ILE A 27 -4.32 7.11 0.03
N TRP A 28 -4.96 7.31 -1.11
CA TRP A 28 -5.56 8.60 -1.47
C TRP A 28 -7.04 8.60 -1.13
N LEU A 29 -7.43 9.45 -0.19
CA LEU A 29 -8.82 9.74 0.14
C LEU A 29 -9.12 11.17 -0.30
N ALA A 30 -9.88 11.31 -1.40
CA ALA A 30 -9.97 12.58 -2.14
C ALA A 30 -8.55 13.10 -2.47
N ASP A 31 -8.22 14.33 -2.07
CA ASP A 31 -6.91 14.95 -2.31
C ASP A 31 -5.91 14.75 -1.16
N VAL A 32 -6.23 13.91 -0.18
CA VAL A 32 -5.37 13.65 0.98
C VAL A 32 -4.62 12.34 0.79
N ALA A 33 -3.28 12.40 0.82
CA ALA A 33 -2.42 11.23 0.88
C ALA A 33 -2.20 10.82 2.34
N LEU A 34 -2.49 9.56 2.64
CA LEU A 34 -2.20 8.93 3.92
C LEU A 34 -1.15 7.84 3.71
N ASP A 35 -0.06 7.94 4.47
CA ASP A 35 1.13 7.10 4.33
C ASP A 35 1.23 6.14 5.52
N TYR A 36 1.26 4.84 5.24
CA TYR A 36 1.31 3.77 6.23
C TYR A 36 2.38 2.73 5.92
N THR A 37 2.86 2.05 6.95
CA THR A 37 3.59 0.79 6.81
C THR A 37 2.68 -0.39 7.09
N ALA A 38 2.80 -1.45 6.29
CA ALA A 38 2.08 -2.70 6.48
C ALA A 38 3.00 -3.87 6.13
N THR A 39 2.73 -5.05 6.68
CA THR A 39 3.24 -6.30 6.12
C THR A 39 2.89 -6.41 4.64
N ALA A 40 3.80 -7.00 3.87
CA ALA A 40 3.60 -7.28 2.47
C ALA A 40 2.30 -8.05 2.20
N GLU A 41 1.97 -9.02 3.07
CA GLU A 41 0.74 -9.80 2.99
C GLU A 41 -0.51 -8.92 3.13
N ALA A 42 -0.58 -8.12 4.20
CA ALA A 42 -1.71 -7.22 4.42
C ALA A 42 -1.85 -6.21 3.28
N ALA A 43 -0.75 -5.65 2.79
CA ALA A 43 -0.73 -4.73 1.66
C ALA A 43 -1.24 -5.40 0.37
N ARG A 44 -0.86 -6.65 0.10
CA ARG A 44 -1.39 -7.39 -1.05
C ARG A 44 -2.88 -7.63 -0.92
N ASN A 45 -3.34 -8.07 0.24
CA ASN A 45 -4.75 -8.43 0.46
C ASN A 45 -5.67 -7.20 0.38
N ILE A 46 -5.27 -6.06 0.97
CA ILE A 46 -6.05 -4.82 0.89
C ILE A 46 -6.12 -4.27 -0.54
N ILE A 47 -5.01 -4.32 -1.30
CA ILE A 47 -4.99 -3.91 -2.71
C ILE A 47 -5.94 -4.78 -3.55
N MET A 48 -5.95 -6.09 -3.31
CA MET A 48 -6.84 -7.02 -4.02
C MET A 48 -8.32 -6.80 -3.70
N ASP A 49 -8.65 -6.57 -2.43
CA ASP A 49 -10.02 -6.28 -2.01
C ASP A 49 -10.51 -4.92 -2.52
N TRP A 50 -9.63 -3.92 -2.57
CA TRP A 50 -9.95 -2.62 -3.14
C TRP A 50 -10.12 -2.64 -4.66
N ALA A 51 -9.31 -3.42 -5.39
CA ALA A 51 -9.47 -3.59 -6.83
C ALA A 51 -10.87 -4.11 -7.19
N ARG A 52 -11.51 -4.89 -6.31
CA ARG A 52 -12.86 -5.41 -6.48
C ARG A 52 -13.96 -4.38 -6.21
N ARG A 53 -13.73 -3.39 -5.33
CA ARG A 53 -14.77 -2.45 -4.85
C ARG A 53 -14.63 -1.02 -5.41
N ARG A 54 -13.45 -0.60 -5.89
CA ARG A 54 -13.17 0.70 -6.56
C ARG A 54 -13.57 1.97 -5.78
N TRP A 55 -13.46 1.97 -4.45
CA TRP A 55 -13.89 3.13 -3.65
C TRP A 55 -12.84 4.26 -3.52
N CYS A 56 -11.55 3.97 -3.71
CA CYS A 56 -10.46 4.94 -3.59
C CYS A 56 -9.22 4.51 -4.40
N THR A 57 -8.24 5.42 -4.53
CA THR A 57 -6.95 5.16 -5.20
C THR A 57 -5.89 4.77 -4.18
N ILE A 58 -5.18 3.67 -4.43
CA ILE A 58 -4.10 3.19 -3.56
C ILE A 58 -2.85 2.98 -4.37
N GLU A 59 -1.74 3.42 -3.81
CA GLU A 59 -0.42 3.36 -4.40
C GLU A 59 0.50 2.57 -3.46
N LEU A 60 1.23 1.60 -4.03
CA LEU A 60 2.35 0.97 -3.34
C LEU A 60 3.59 1.82 -3.63
N VAL A 61 4.20 2.36 -2.59
CA VAL A 61 5.40 3.20 -2.73
C VAL A 61 6.63 2.34 -2.49
N LEU A 62 7.50 2.27 -3.49
CA LEU A 62 8.82 1.67 -3.35
C LEU A 62 9.68 2.60 -2.50
N THR A 63 9.82 2.31 -1.21
CA THR A 63 10.66 3.05 -0.26
C THR A 63 11.65 2.10 0.41
N THR A 64 12.71 2.66 1.01
CA THR A 64 13.66 1.88 1.79
C THR A 64 13.02 1.39 3.09
N VAL A 65 13.41 0.19 3.55
CA VAL A 65 12.85 -0.43 4.78
C VAL A 65 13.01 0.48 6.00
N GLU A 66 14.12 1.20 6.11
CA GLU A 66 14.39 2.18 7.17
C GLU A 66 13.32 3.30 7.24
N ARG A 67 12.75 3.70 6.09
CA ARG A 67 11.67 4.68 6.06
C ARG A 67 10.34 4.07 6.47
N CYS A 68 10.11 2.78 6.20
CA CYS A 68 8.90 2.08 6.64
C CYS A 68 8.79 1.99 8.17
N GLU A 69 9.92 1.92 8.90
CA GLU A 69 9.92 1.80 10.37
C GLU A 69 9.43 3.06 11.09
N LEU A 70 9.59 4.23 10.48
CA LEU A 70 9.17 5.52 11.04
C LEU A 70 7.70 5.86 10.75
N MET A 71 7.02 5.04 9.94
CA MET A 71 5.66 5.29 9.49
C MET A 71 4.63 4.68 10.45
N PRO A 72 3.42 5.28 10.55
CA PRO A 72 2.34 4.66 11.29
C PRO A 72 1.94 3.32 10.64
N ARG A 73 1.63 2.33 11.48
CA ARG A 73 1.07 1.06 11.03
C ARG A 73 -0.30 1.27 10.38
N LEU A 74 -0.60 0.48 9.35
CA LEU A 74 -1.92 0.45 8.74
C LEU A 74 -2.99 0.12 9.81
N PRO A 75 -4.01 0.97 9.99
CA PRO A 75 -5.10 0.68 10.91
C PRO A 75 -5.80 -0.63 10.54
N TYR A 76 -6.11 -1.44 11.54
CA TYR A 76 -6.74 -2.75 11.35
C TYR A 76 -6.00 -3.69 10.39
N GLU A 77 -4.67 -3.57 10.30
CA GLU A 77 -3.80 -4.45 9.49
C GLU A 77 -4.16 -5.94 9.63
N ARG A 78 -4.49 -6.36 10.85
CA ARG A 78 -4.89 -7.74 11.17
C ARG A 78 -6.11 -8.27 10.42
N LEU A 79 -6.99 -7.40 9.90
CA LEU A 79 -8.12 -7.83 9.05
C LEU A 79 -7.67 -8.33 7.68
N PHE A 80 -6.45 -7.96 7.27
CA PHE A 80 -5.88 -8.28 5.97
C PHE A 80 -4.74 -9.29 6.08
N LEU A 81 -4.42 -9.77 7.28
CA LEU A 81 -3.60 -10.96 7.47
C LEU A 81 -4.50 -12.17 7.29
N GLY A 82 -4.04 -13.20 6.58
CA GLY A 82 -4.78 -14.46 6.46
C GLY A 82 -5.13 -15.07 7.82
N PRO A 83 -6.05 -16.07 7.85
CA PRO A 83 -6.36 -16.81 9.08
C PRO A 83 -5.12 -17.51 9.66
#